data_AF-A0A3G3GWI7-F1
#
_entry.id   AF-A0A3G3GWI7-F1
#
_cell.length_a   1.000
_cell.length_b   1.000
_cell.length_c   1.000
_cell.angle_alpha   90.00
_cell.angle_beta   90.00
_cell.angle_gamma   90.00
#
_symmetry.space_group_name_H-M   'P 1'
#
loop_
_entity.id
_entity.type
_entity.pdbx_description
1 polymer ?
#
loop_
_entity_poly.entity_id
_entity_poly.type
_entity_poly.pdbx_seq_one_letter_code
_entity_poly.pdbx_strand_id
1 'polypeptide(L)'
;MSQIILNGIALADLLNEFRAIVKDEVVNLATTPLQPTDGKKYLSAKEAADFLGIKQQTLYQNIKRIPHVKKHGKLLFTREGLISYVEQK
;
A
#
# COMPACT_ATOMS: atom_id res chain seq x y z
N MET A 1 8.80 -29.88 -34.81
CA MET A 1 8.74 -29.47 -33.37
C MET A 1 9.18 -28.03 -33.30
N SER A 2 8.24 -27.09 -33.38
CA SER A 2 8.54 -25.67 -33.55
C SER A 2 8.94 -25.04 -32.23
N GLN A 3 10.20 -24.60 -32.13
CA GLN A 3 10.61 -23.63 -31.13
C GLN A 3 10.29 -22.22 -31.64
N ILE A 4 9.51 -21.47 -30.87
CA ILE A 4 9.26 -20.05 -31.14
C ILE A 4 10.38 -19.28 -30.44
N ILE A 5 11.37 -18.85 -31.22
CA ILE A 5 12.41 -17.91 -30.78
C ILE A 5 11.85 -16.51 -31.02
N LEU A 6 11.53 -15.80 -29.94
CA LEU A 6 11.35 -14.35 -29.96
C LEU A 6 12.43 -13.76 -29.04
N ASN A 7 13.49 -13.22 -29.66
CA ASN A 7 14.49 -12.33 -29.08
C ASN A 7 14.98 -12.65 -27.66
N GLY A 8 15.93 -13.58 -27.55
CA GLY A 8 17.17 -13.42 -26.76
C GLY A 8 17.14 -13.18 -25.24
N ILE A 9 15.98 -13.11 -24.58
CA ILE A 9 15.87 -13.01 -23.12
C ILE A 9 14.98 -14.13 -22.60
N ALA A 10 15.53 -15.01 -21.77
CA ALA A 10 14.73 -15.99 -21.06
C ALA A 10 13.77 -15.24 -20.13
N LEU A 11 12.47 -15.60 -20.15
CA LEU A 11 11.46 -15.01 -19.27
C LEU A 11 11.86 -15.08 -17.78
N ALA A 12 12.66 -16.07 -17.42
CA ALA A 12 13.24 -16.22 -16.08
C ALA A 12 14.22 -15.09 -15.72
N ASP A 13 15.00 -14.59 -16.67
CA ASP A 13 15.96 -13.50 -16.48
C ASP A 13 15.24 -12.17 -16.28
N LEU A 14 14.20 -11.91 -17.09
CA LEU A 14 13.34 -10.72 -16.96
C LEU A 14 12.61 -10.68 -15.61
N LEU A 15 12.11 -11.81 -15.12
CA LEU A 15 11.47 -11.89 -13.80
C LEU A 15 12.47 -11.68 -12.66
N ASN A 16 13.73 -12.06 -12.85
CA ASN A 16 14.78 -11.86 -11.86
C ASN A 16 15.20 -10.37 -11.79
N GLU A 17 15.30 -9.71 -12.95
CA GLU A 17 15.55 -8.27 -13.04
C GLU A 17 14.39 -7.46 -12.44
N PHE A 18 13.14 -7.84 -12.70
CA PHE A 18 11.98 -7.21 -12.09
C PHE A 18 11.97 -7.38 -10.56
N ARG A 19 12.34 -8.56 -10.05
CA ARG A 19 12.51 -8.79 -8.60
C ARG A 19 13.62 -7.93 -8.01
N ALA A 20 14.72 -7.72 -8.73
CA ALA A 20 15.81 -6.87 -8.27
C ALA A 20 15.36 -5.40 -8.15
N ILE A 21 14.63 -4.89 -9.14
CA ILE A 21 14.10 -3.51 -9.14
C ILE A 21 13.08 -3.31 -8.00
N VAL A 22 12.15 -4.26 -7.81
CA VAL A 22 11.19 -4.20 -6.69
C VAL A 22 11.90 -4.26 -5.33
N LYS A 23 12.98 -5.04 -5.22
CA LYS A 23 13.73 -5.17 -3.96
C LYS A 23 14.48 -3.88 -3.59
N ASP A 24 15.00 -3.14 -4.57
CA ASP A 24 15.67 -1.85 -4.34
C ASP A 24 14.69 -0.77 -3.83
N GLU A 25 13.49 -0.70 -4.42
CA GLU A 25 12.41 0.18 -3.96
C GLU A 25 11.88 -0.21 -2.57
N VAL A 26 11.77 -1.51 -2.27
CA VAL A 26 11.30 -2.01 -0.96
C VAL A 26 12.33 -1.76 0.15
N VAL A 27 13.63 -1.77 -0.15
CA VAL A 27 14.68 -1.48 0.84
C VAL A 27 14.72 0.01 1.20
N ASN A 28 14.46 0.92 0.26
CA ASN A 28 14.38 2.35 0.55
C ASN A 28 13.08 2.79 1.26
N LEU A 29 12.02 1.98 1.21
CA LEU A 29 10.81 2.17 2.02
C LEU A 29 10.99 1.76 3.50
N ALA A 30 12.07 1.05 3.85
CA ALA A 30 12.32 0.52 5.19
C ALA A 30 12.92 1.54 6.19
N THR A 31 13.06 2.82 5.83
CA THR A 31 13.56 3.86 6.75
C THR A 31 12.46 4.87 7.07
N THR A 32 11.37 4.40 7.67
CA THR A 32 10.66 5.22 8.66
C THR A 32 10.37 4.30 9.83
N PRO A 33 10.94 4.55 11.03
CA PRO A 33 10.54 3.81 12.21
C PRO A 33 9.06 4.10 12.44
N LEU A 34 8.20 3.16 12.05
CA LEU A 34 6.83 3.07 12.52
C LEU A 34 6.94 2.81 14.01
N GLN A 35 6.93 3.88 14.81
CA GLN A 35 6.75 3.77 16.24
C GLN A 35 5.47 2.95 16.45
N PRO A 36 5.54 1.77 17.06
CA PRO A 36 4.35 1.09 17.54
C PRO A 36 3.87 1.93 18.74
N THR A 37 3.05 2.95 18.47
CA THR A 37 2.31 3.59 19.54
C THR A 37 1.19 2.64 19.92
N ASP A 38 1.51 1.75 20.85
CA ASP A 38 0.71 0.68 21.48
C ASP A 38 -0.55 1.21 22.24
N GLY A 39 -1.11 2.33 21.78
CA GLY A 39 -2.30 2.96 22.36
C GLY A 39 -3.07 3.86 21.40
N LYS A 40 -2.65 4.01 20.13
CA LYS A 40 -3.41 4.83 19.16
C LYS A 40 -4.46 3.96 18.48
N LYS A 41 -5.70 4.04 18.98
CA LYS A 41 -6.92 3.50 18.34
C LYS A 41 -7.18 4.09 16.94
N TYR A 42 -6.40 5.09 16.53
CA TYR A 42 -6.59 5.90 15.34
C TYR A 42 -5.30 5.95 14.50
N LEU A 43 -5.46 5.61 13.22
CA LEU A 43 -4.47 5.68 12.16
C LEU A 43 -4.56 7.04 11.46
N SER A 44 -3.42 7.58 11.05
CA SER A 44 -3.34 8.74 10.15
C SER A 44 -3.74 8.38 8.72
N ALA A 45 -3.97 9.38 7.87
CA ALA A 45 -4.23 9.17 6.43
C ALA A 45 -3.11 8.39 5.72
N LYS A 46 -1.85 8.62 6.12
CA LYS A 46 -0.71 7.85 5.59
C LYS A 46 -0.83 6.37 5.96
N GLU A 47 -0.95 6.09 7.26
CA GLU A 47 -1.05 4.73 7.78
C GLU A 47 -2.29 3.98 7.26
N ALA A 48 -3.41 4.68 7.08
CA ALA A 48 -4.62 4.11 6.49
C ALA A 48 -4.43 3.75 5.01
N ALA A 49 -3.72 4.58 4.25
CA ALA A 49 -3.40 4.32 2.85
C ALA A 49 -2.43 3.13 2.72
N ASP A 50 -1.41 3.08 3.59
CA ASP A 50 -0.49 1.95 3.69
C ASP A 50 -1.22 0.65 4.08
N PHE A 51 -2.17 0.72 5.02
CA PHE A 51 -3.00 -0.41 5.43
C PHE A 51 -3.88 -0.96 4.30
N LEU A 52 -4.42 -0.08 3.47
CA LEU A 52 -5.25 -0.44 2.31
C LEU A 52 -4.43 -0.80 1.06
N GLY A 53 -3.10 -0.60 1.08
CA GLY A 53 -2.24 -0.80 -0.09
C GLY A 53 -2.52 0.17 -1.25
N ILE A 54 -3.00 1.38 -0.96
CA ILE A 54 -3.35 2.39 -1.97
C ILE A 54 -2.52 3.67 -1.79
N LYS A 55 -2.47 4.50 -2.84
CA LYS A 55 -1.86 5.83 -2.74
C LYS A 55 -2.69 6.74 -1.82
N GLN A 56 -2.03 7.60 -1.03
CA GLN A 56 -2.72 8.57 -0.17
C GLN A 56 -3.72 9.45 -0.94
N GLN A 57 -3.38 9.84 -2.17
CA GLN A 57 -4.30 10.60 -3.02
C GLN A 57 -5.60 9.83 -3.29
N THR A 58 -5.50 8.52 -3.54
CA THR A 58 -6.67 7.64 -3.75
C THR A 58 -7.51 7.54 -2.47
N LEU A 59 -6.88 7.51 -1.29
CA LEU A 59 -7.58 7.57 -0.01
C LEU A 59 -8.38 8.88 0.12
N TYR A 60 -7.77 10.04 -0.17
CA TYR A 60 -8.46 11.34 -0.14
C TYR A 60 -9.60 11.43 -1.15
N GLN A 61 -9.44 10.89 -2.35
CA GLN A 61 -10.50 10.85 -3.35
C GLN A 61 -11.71 10.01 -2.88
N ASN A 62 -11.45 8.95 -2.10
CA ASN A 62 -12.48 8.06 -1.57
C ASN A 62 -12.89 8.41 -0.12
N ILE A 63 -12.51 9.58 0.40
CA ILE A 63 -12.75 9.94 1.81
C ILE A 63 -14.24 9.94 2.20
N LYS A 64 -15.13 10.17 1.23
CA LYS A 64 -16.58 10.13 1.43
C LYS A 64 -17.12 8.71 1.66
N ARG A 65 -16.40 7.70 1.16
CA ARG A 65 -16.77 6.28 1.29
C ARG A 65 -16.05 5.61 2.45
N ILE A 66 -14.86 6.08 2.80
CA ILE A 66 -14.04 5.51 3.86
C ILE A 66 -14.49 6.07 5.22
N PRO A 67 -14.85 5.22 6.20
CA PRO A 67 -15.19 5.66 7.54
C PRO A 67 -14.01 6.36 8.22
N HIS A 68 -14.21 7.60 8.66
CA HIS A 68 -13.18 8.41 9.29
C HIS A 68 -13.75 9.32 10.37
N VAL A 69 -12.89 9.76 11.28
CA VAL A 69 -13.19 10.71 12.35
C VAL A 69 -12.33 11.95 12.16
N LYS A 70 -12.95 13.13 12.12
CA LYS A 70 -12.22 14.40 12.07
C LYS A 70 -11.96 14.91 13.49
N LYS A 71 -10.70 14.96 13.94
CA LYS A 71 -10.29 15.57 15.22
C LYS A 71 -9.20 16.59 15.00
N HIS A 72 -9.34 17.78 15.60
CA HIS A 72 -8.34 18.86 15.52
C HIS A 72 -7.88 19.17 14.08
N GLY A 73 -8.81 19.13 13.12
CA GLY A 73 -8.50 19.36 11.70
C GLY A 73 -7.83 18.20 10.97
N LYS A 74 -7.54 17.08 11.65
CA LYS A 74 -6.92 15.88 11.07
C LYS A 74 -7.95 14.77 10.87
N LEU A 75 -7.80 14.03 9.77
CA LEU A 75 -8.56 12.82 9.49
C LEU A 75 -7.89 11.65 10.19
N LEU A 76 -8.68 10.95 11.01
CA LEU A 76 -8.28 9.79 11.78
C LEU A 76 -9.11 8.59 11.35
N PHE A 77 -8.46 7.45 11.18
CA PHE A 77 -9.08 6.24 10.67
C PHE A 77 -9.01 5.15 11.74
N THR A 78 -10.06 4.35 11.88
CA THR A 78 -10.01 3.17 12.75
C THR A 78 -9.77 1.94 11.90
N ARG A 79 -9.05 0.95 12.45
CA ARG A 79 -8.78 -0.30 11.73
C ARG A 79 -10.08 -1.02 11.33
N GLU A 80 -11.05 -1.07 12.24
CA GLU A 80 -12.38 -1.64 11.99
C GLU A 80 -13.09 -0.95 10.84
N GLY A 81 -13.06 0.39 10.77
CA GLY A 81 -13.69 1.15 9.69
C GLY A 81 -13.03 0.89 8.33
N LEU A 82 -11.71 0.72 8.30
CA LEU A 82 -10.98 0.35 7.08
C LEU A 82 -11.34 -1.07 6.63
N ILE A 83 -11.48 -2.01 7.56
CA ILE A 83 -11.89 -3.40 7.24
C ILE A 83 -13.30 -3.42 6.67
N SER A 84 -14.26 -2.74 7.32
CA SER A 84 -15.64 -2.67 6.82
C SER A 84 -15.74 -2.03 5.43
N TYR A 85 -14.86 -1.09 5.10
CA TYR A 85 -14.80 -0.53 3.76
C TYR A 85 -14.33 -1.54 2.70
N VAL A 86 -13.38 -2.41 3.05
CA VAL A 86 -12.91 -3.48 2.15
C VAL A 86 -13.98 -4.55 1.98
N GLU A 87 -14.71 -4.90 3.03
CA GLU A 87 -15.79 -5.91 2.99
C GLU A 87 -17.03 -5.45 2.19
N GLN A 88 -17.28 -4.15 2.10
CA GLN A 88 -18.40 -3.59 1.34
C GLN A 88 -18.13 -3.42 -0.15
N LYS A 89 -16.93 -3.77 -0.63
CA LYS A 89 -16.47 -3.55 -2.00
C LYS A 89 -16.54 -4.81 -2.83
#